data_AF-C4XTK4-F1
#
_entry.id   AF-C4XTK4-F1
#
_cell.length_a   1.000
_cell.length_b   1.000
_cell.length_c   1.000
_cell.angle_alpha   90.00
_cell.angle_beta   90.00
_cell.angle_gamma   90.00
#
_symmetry.space_group_name_H-M   'P 1'
#
loop_
_entity.id
_entity.type
_entity.pdbx_description
1 polymer ?
#
loop_
_entity_poly.entity_id
_entity_poly.type
_entity_poly.pdbx_seq_one_letter_code
_entity_poly.pdbx_strand_id
1 'polypeptide(L)'
;MFGLVWDHLLEVGRDLLVGWLGKTICSTILAVACSLLGGWDRLTSGLFLLWGFDFALGFTRAWIDGCLSRRRFLRGLSKFFLYAAAIFAAVTLDSMLNFKAGGWLHFDFRAGIILYLAINEMLSIMGHLRALGCPLPQAIVKRLTDYRDGVAFTCRPSKERRDG
;
A
#
# COMPACT_ATOMS: atom_id res chain seq x y z
N MET A 1 6.69 8.04 -53.22
CA MET A 1 5.32 7.98 -52.66
C MET A 1 5.05 6.65 -51.94
N PHE A 2 5.38 5.50 -52.53
CA PHE A 2 5.15 4.18 -51.92
C PHE A 2 5.94 3.91 -50.62
N GLY A 3 7.21 4.34 -50.53
CA GLY A 3 8.03 4.17 -49.31
C GLY A 3 7.47 4.90 -48.08
N LEU A 4 7.01 6.14 -48.25
CA LEU A 4 6.38 6.94 -47.19
C LEU A 4 5.10 6.28 -46.64
N VAL A 5 4.31 5.64 -47.51
CA VAL A 5 3.10 4.90 -47.11
C VAL A 5 3.47 3.63 -46.35
N TRP A 6 4.53 2.94 -46.76
CA TRP A 6 5.02 1.73 -46.12
C TRP A 6 5.59 2.02 -44.71
N ASP A 7 6.38 3.08 -44.57
CA ASP A 7 6.93 3.51 -43.27
C ASP A 7 5.81 3.90 -42.31
N HIS A 8 4.81 4.66 -42.79
CA HIS A 8 3.64 5.03 -41.97
C HIS A 8 2.78 3.80 -41.57
N LEU A 9 2.65 2.79 -42.45
CA LEU A 9 1.98 1.54 -42.13
C LEU A 9 2.74 0.73 -41.07
N LEU A 10 4.08 0.68 -41.17
CA LEU A 10 4.93 0.00 -40.19
C LEU A 10 4.91 0.70 -38.83
N GLU A 11 4.90 2.03 -38.80
CA GLU A 11 4.82 2.81 -37.56
C GLU A 11 3.48 2.63 -36.86
N VAL A 12 2.36 2.76 -37.57
CA VAL A 12 1.03 2.53 -37.01
C VAL A 12 0.86 1.08 -36.55
N GLY A 13 1.35 0.12 -37.34
CA GLY A 13 1.35 -1.30 -36.97
C GLY A 13 2.14 -1.57 -35.69
N ARG A 14 3.33 -0.97 -35.55
CA ARG A 14 4.17 -1.09 -34.35
C ARG A 14 3.53 -0.45 -33.13
N ASP A 15 2.97 0.75 -33.25
CA ASP A 15 2.35 1.46 -32.13
C ASP A 15 1.07 0.76 -31.63
N LEU A 16 0.30 0.19 -32.56
CA LEU A 16 -0.81 -0.69 -32.22
C LEU A 16 -0.28 -1.95 -31.51
N LEU A 17 0.68 -2.68 -32.08
CA LEU A 17 1.21 -3.90 -31.45
C LEU A 17 1.79 -3.65 -30.06
N VAL A 18 2.67 -2.66 -29.91
CA VAL A 18 3.31 -2.31 -28.63
C VAL A 18 2.28 -1.82 -27.62
N GLY A 19 1.32 -1.00 -28.06
CA GLY A 19 0.26 -0.49 -27.21
C GLY A 19 -0.72 -1.56 -26.72
N TRP A 20 -1.02 -2.57 -27.54
CA TRP A 20 -1.87 -3.70 -27.18
C TRP A 20 -1.13 -4.71 -26.30
N LEU A 21 0.11 -5.06 -26.66
CA LEU A 21 0.97 -5.94 -25.87
C LEU A 21 1.24 -5.36 -24.47
N GLY A 22 1.49 -4.05 -24.37
CA GLY A 22 1.67 -3.39 -23.08
C GLY A 22 0.44 -3.55 -22.17
N LYS A 23 -0.77 -3.33 -22.73
CA LYS A 23 -2.03 -3.46 -21.98
C LYS A 23 -2.28 -4.91 -21.53
N THR A 24 -2.03 -5.89 -22.40
CA THR A 24 -2.25 -7.31 -22.04
C THR A 24 -1.28 -7.78 -20.98
N ILE A 25 -0.01 -7.39 -21.06
CA ILE A 25 0.99 -7.69 -20.04
C ILE A 25 0.59 -7.06 -18.70
N CYS A 26 0.24 -5.78 -18.67
CA CYS A 26 -0.24 -5.11 -17.45
C CYS A 26 -1.48 -5.77 -16.87
N SER A 27 -2.46 -6.11 -17.71
CA SER A 27 -3.69 -6.79 -17.28
C SER A 27 -3.40 -8.18 -16.70
N THR A 28 -2.48 -8.92 -17.33
CA THR A 28 -2.13 -10.28 -16.90
C THR A 28 -1.40 -10.23 -15.56
N ILE A 29 -0.43 -9.33 -15.41
CA ILE A 29 0.30 -9.13 -14.15
C ILE A 29 -0.68 -8.75 -13.03
N LEU A 30 -1.59 -7.81 -13.30
CA LEU A 30 -2.59 -7.39 -12.33
C LEU A 30 -3.54 -8.53 -11.96
N ALA A 31 -4.01 -9.30 -12.95
CA ALA A 31 -4.87 -10.45 -12.71
C ALA A 31 -4.18 -11.52 -11.85
N VAL A 32 -2.91 -11.83 -12.14
CA VAL A 32 -2.11 -12.76 -11.32
C VAL A 32 -1.94 -12.19 -9.90
N ALA A 33 -1.58 -10.93 -9.75
CA ALA A 33 -1.48 -10.29 -8.44
C ALA A 33 -2.80 -10.36 -7.64
N CYS A 34 -3.93 -10.05 -8.28
CA CYS A 34 -5.25 -10.16 -7.65
C CYS A 34 -5.60 -11.60 -7.24
N SER A 35 -5.19 -12.59 -8.04
CA SER A 35 -5.40 -13.99 -7.69
C SER A 35 -4.59 -14.41 -6.46
N LEU A 36 -3.35 -13.93 -6.32
CA LEU A 36 -2.48 -14.20 -5.16
C LEU A 36 -3.02 -13.58 -3.86
N LEU A 37 -3.76 -12.47 -3.96
CA LEU A 37 -4.41 -11.83 -2.81
C LEU A 37 -5.69 -12.56 -2.35
N GLY A 38 -6.07 -13.67 -3.00
CA GLY A 38 -7.27 -14.43 -2.66
C GLY A 38 -8.57 -13.78 -3.16
N GLY A 39 -8.48 -12.87 -4.14
CA GLY A 39 -9.63 -12.23 -4.77
C GLY A 39 -9.84 -10.76 -4.40
N TRP A 40 -10.85 -10.16 -5.03
CA TRP A 40 -11.20 -8.74 -4.85
C TRP A 40 -12.58 -8.60 -4.22
N ASP A 41 -12.62 -8.17 -2.96
CA ASP A 41 -13.82 -8.00 -2.17
C ASP A 41 -13.92 -6.60 -1.56
N ARG A 42 -14.98 -6.36 -0.76
CA ARG A 42 -15.24 -5.05 -0.14
C ARG A 42 -14.15 -4.64 0.86
N LEU A 43 -13.56 -5.60 1.59
CA LEU A 43 -12.49 -5.32 2.56
C LEU A 43 -11.21 -4.92 1.83
N THR A 44 -10.82 -5.67 0.80
CA THR A 44 -9.67 -5.33 -0.05
C THR A 44 -9.88 -3.95 -0.68
N SER A 45 -11.06 -3.68 -1.24
CA SER A 45 -11.39 -2.37 -1.81
C SER A 45 -11.27 -1.24 -0.78
N GLY A 46 -11.79 -1.44 0.44
CA GLY A 46 -11.71 -0.47 1.53
C GLY A 46 -10.27 -0.16 1.96
N LEU A 47 -9.42 -1.20 2.06
CA LEU A 47 -8.00 -1.03 2.38
C LEU A 47 -7.27 -0.24 1.30
N PHE A 48 -7.50 -0.54 0.02
CA PHE A 48 -6.90 0.21 -1.09
C PHE A 48 -7.33 1.67 -1.11
N LEU A 49 -8.60 1.96 -0.78
CA LEU A 49 -9.09 3.34 -0.65
C LEU A 49 -8.38 4.07 0.49
N LEU A 50 -8.31 3.48 1.69
CA LEU A 50 -7.61 4.06 2.84
C LEU A 50 -6.13 4.31 2.53
N TRP A 51 -5.46 3.34 1.92
CA TRP A 51 -4.08 3.47 1.49
C TRP A 51 -3.90 4.60 0.46
N GLY A 52 -4.83 4.73 -0.49
CA GLY A 52 -4.84 5.83 -1.46
C GLY A 52 -5.02 7.20 -0.81
N PHE A 53 -5.91 7.31 0.18
CA PHE A 53 -6.07 8.54 0.97
C PHE A 53 -4.82 8.87 1.79
N ASP A 54 -4.18 7.89 2.44
CA ASP A 54 -2.93 8.11 3.17
C ASP A 54 -1.83 8.62 2.24
N PHE A 55 -1.70 8.01 1.06
CA PHE A 55 -0.74 8.43 0.05
C PHE A 55 -1.02 9.86 -0.44
N ALA A 56 -2.28 10.18 -0.73
CA ALA A 56 -2.69 11.52 -1.17
C ALA A 56 -2.42 12.58 -0.08
N LEU A 57 -2.76 12.31 1.18
CA LEU A 57 -2.51 13.23 2.30
C LEU A 57 -1.02 13.41 2.58
N GLY A 58 -0.24 12.33 2.52
CA GLY A 58 1.22 12.37 2.61
C GLY A 58 1.85 13.18 1.47
N PHE A 59 1.30 13.07 0.26
CA PHE A 59 1.71 13.85 -0.89
C PHE A 59 1.36 15.33 -0.73
N THR A 60 0.12 15.65 -0.35
CA THR A 60 -0.33 17.04 -0.09
C THR A 60 0.54 17.72 0.95
N ARG A 61 0.89 17.01 2.04
CA ARG A 61 1.82 17.53 3.04
C ARG A 61 3.20 17.82 2.45
N ALA A 62 3.74 16.89 1.66
CA ALA A 62 5.04 17.10 1.01
C ALA A 62 5.04 18.24 -0.01
N TRP A 63 3.90 18.47 -0.66
CA TRP A 63 3.67 19.57 -1.57
C TRP A 63 3.68 20.92 -0.86
N ILE A 64 2.95 21.03 0.26
CA ILE A 64 2.92 22.25 1.10
C ILE A 64 4.32 22.55 1.66
N ASP A 65 5.06 21.54 2.07
CA ASP A 65 6.44 21.68 2.58
C ASP A 65 7.48 22.01 1.46
N GLY A 66 7.08 22.01 0.19
CA GLY A 66 7.99 22.21 -0.96
C GLY A 66 9.09 21.15 -1.11
N CYS A 67 9.01 20.04 -0.37
CA CYS A 67 10.05 19.03 -0.26
C CYS A 67 9.61 17.69 -0.87
N LEU A 68 9.46 17.66 -2.19
CA LEU A 68 9.21 16.44 -2.95
C LEU A 68 10.49 15.61 -3.07
N SER A 69 10.81 14.84 -2.02
CA SER A 69 11.94 13.93 -2.07
C SER A 69 11.52 12.54 -2.54
N ARG A 70 12.30 11.95 -3.45
CA ARG A 70 12.18 10.55 -3.91
C ARG A 70 12.08 9.56 -2.75
N ARG A 71 12.74 9.86 -1.62
CA ARG A 71 12.70 9.05 -0.39
C ARG A 71 11.30 8.97 0.22
N ARG A 72 10.52 10.07 0.21
CA ARG A 72 9.12 10.03 0.71
C ARG A 72 8.23 9.20 -0.19
N PHE A 73 8.38 9.34 -1.51
CA PHE A 73 7.63 8.55 -2.49
C PHE A 73 7.94 7.04 -2.38
N LEU A 74 9.22 6.69 -2.31
CA LEU A 74 9.65 5.29 -2.13
C LEU A 74 9.14 4.68 -0.81
N ARG A 75 9.00 5.47 0.25
CA ARG A 75 8.44 5.01 1.52
C ARG A 75 6.95 4.66 1.39
N GLY A 76 6.19 5.40 0.59
CA GLY A 76 4.81 5.05 0.24
C GLY A 76 4.75 3.75 -0.58
N LEU A 77 5.62 3.61 -1.57
CA LEU A 77 5.68 2.42 -2.41
C LEU A 77 6.15 1.17 -1.63
N SER A 78 7.05 1.30 -0.65
CA SER A 78 7.46 0.15 0.18
C SER A 78 6.31 -0.40 1.02
N LYS A 79 5.37 0.45 1.47
CA LYS A 79 4.18 -0.01 2.20
C LYS A 79 3.34 -0.97 1.35
N PHE A 80 3.23 -0.69 0.04
CA PHE A 80 2.48 -1.54 -0.89
C PHE A 80 3.00 -2.98 -0.89
N PHE A 81 4.31 -3.16 -1.06
CA PHE A 81 4.92 -4.50 -1.06
C PHE A 81 4.78 -5.22 0.27
N LEU A 82 4.94 -4.50 1.39
CA LEU A 82 4.74 -5.07 2.73
C LEU A 82 3.29 -5.53 2.94
N TYR A 83 2.31 -4.77 2.47
CA TYR A 83 0.89 -5.10 2.61
C TYR A 83 0.52 -6.27 1.72
N ALA A 84 0.98 -6.29 0.47
CA ALA A 84 0.79 -7.42 -0.43
C ALA A 84 1.38 -8.71 0.16
N ALA A 85 2.59 -8.64 0.73
CA ALA A 85 3.22 -9.78 1.40
C ALA A 85 2.44 -10.25 2.63
N ALA A 86 1.93 -9.34 3.46
CA ALA A 86 1.13 -9.67 4.63
C ALA A 86 -0.21 -10.34 4.26
N ILE A 87 -0.91 -9.82 3.25
CA ILE A 87 -2.16 -10.40 2.75
C ILE A 87 -1.89 -11.78 2.12
N PHE A 88 -0.83 -11.92 1.33
CA PHE A 88 -0.45 -13.21 0.74
C PHE A 88 -0.13 -14.27 1.82
N ALA A 89 0.58 -13.88 2.88
CA ALA A 89 0.83 -14.76 4.02
C ALA A 89 -0.48 -15.19 4.70
N ALA A 90 -1.45 -14.27 4.85
CA ALA A 90 -2.77 -14.57 5.41
C ALA A 90 -3.57 -15.54 4.53
N VAL A 91 -3.60 -15.33 3.21
CA VAL A 91 -4.24 -16.24 2.23
C VAL A 91 -3.61 -17.63 2.28
N THR A 92 -2.29 -17.70 2.42
CA THR A 92 -1.56 -18.97 2.55
C THR A 92 -1.97 -19.67 3.85
N LEU A 93 -2.07 -18.93 4.96
CA LEU A 93 -2.51 -19.46 6.25
C LEU A 93 -3.95 -19.97 6.19
N ASP A 94 -4.86 -19.22 5.58
CA ASP A 94 -6.24 -19.65 5.34
C ASP A 94 -6.27 -20.96 4.56
N SER A 95 -5.48 -21.06 3.50
CA SER A 95 -5.39 -22.29 2.70
C SER A 95 -4.89 -23.49 3.53
N MET A 96 -3.89 -23.28 4.40
CA MET A 96 -3.36 -24.32 5.28
C MET A 96 -4.37 -24.78 6.33
N LEU A 97 -5.14 -23.86 6.91
CA LEU A 97 -6.11 -24.16 7.95
C LEU A 97 -7.35 -24.84 7.38
N ASN A 98 -7.87 -24.35 6.25
CA ASN A 98 -9.00 -24.97 5.57
C ASN A 98 -8.69 -26.40 5.12
N PHE A 99 -7.44 -26.68 4.73
CA PHE A 99 -7.00 -28.04 4.41
C PHE A 99 -7.09 -28.99 5.62
N LYS A 100 -6.77 -28.52 6.83
CA LYS A 100 -6.79 -29.36 8.05
C LYS A 100 -8.15 -29.45 8.74
N ALA A 101 -8.95 -28.38 8.70
CA ALA A 101 -10.19 -28.28 9.47
C ALA A 101 -11.40 -28.97 8.79
N GLY A 102 -11.24 -29.50 7.57
CA GLY A 102 -12.31 -30.22 6.87
C GLY A 102 -13.59 -29.40 6.67
N GLY A 103 -13.50 -28.07 6.66
CA GLY A 103 -14.64 -27.17 6.52
C GLY A 103 -15.48 -26.94 7.80
N TRP A 104 -15.13 -27.51 8.95
CA TRP A 104 -15.89 -27.26 10.19
C TRP A 104 -15.56 -25.92 10.86
N LEU A 105 -14.36 -25.39 10.61
CA LEU A 105 -13.91 -24.10 11.14
C LEU A 105 -13.56 -23.17 9.96
N HIS A 106 -14.52 -22.35 9.55
CA HIS A 106 -14.31 -21.30 8.56
C HIS A 106 -13.83 -20.02 9.27
N PHE A 107 -12.52 -19.90 9.48
CA PHE A 107 -11.92 -18.67 9.96
C PHE A 107 -11.18 -17.98 8.80
N ASP A 108 -11.48 -16.71 8.56
CA ASP A 108 -10.90 -15.89 7.49
C ASP A 108 -9.81 -14.97 8.08
N PHE A 109 -8.57 -15.48 8.15
CA PHE A 109 -7.42 -14.71 8.63
C PHE A 109 -7.09 -13.55 7.70
N ARG A 110 -7.29 -13.73 6.39
CA ARG A 110 -7.11 -12.66 5.40
C ARG A 110 -7.97 -11.45 5.73
N ALA A 111 -9.25 -11.62 6.06
CA ALA A 111 -10.11 -10.53 6.48
C ALA A 111 -9.60 -9.83 7.75
N GLY A 112 -9.13 -10.59 8.74
CA GLY A 112 -8.55 -10.06 9.98
C GLY A 112 -7.29 -9.21 9.73
N ILE A 113 -6.37 -9.70 8.88
CA ILE A 113 -5.16 -8.97 8.51
C ILE A 113 -5.49 -7.71 7.72
N ILE A 114 -6.43 -7.77 6.76
CA ILE A 114 -6.88 -6.60 6.01
C ILE A 114 -7.44 -5.53 6.96
N LEU A 115 -8.26 -5.92 7.93
CA LEU A 115 -8.82 -5.00 8.91
C LEU A 115 -7.73 -4.38 9.80
N TYR A 116 -6.76 -5.18 10.25
CA TYR A 116 -5.60 -4.69 11.00
C TYR A 116 -4.80 -3.64 10.21
N LEU A 117 -4.52 -3.92 8.94
CA LEU A 117 -3.83 -2.97 8.05
C LEU A 117 -4.67 -1.71 7.80
N ALA A 118 -5.99 -1.84 7.63
CA ALA A 118 -6.89 -0.72 7.44
C ALA A 118 -6.91 0.21 8.66
N ILE A 119 -6.92 -0.35 9.87
CA ILE A 119 -6.80 0.43 11.11
C ILE A 119 -5.47 1.19 11.12
N ASN A 120 -4.35 0.55 10.76
CA ASN A 120 -3.05 1.21 10.70
C ASN A 120 -3.02 2.38 9.71
N GLU A 121 -3.67 2.26 8.54
CA GLU A 121 -3.76 3.36 7.58
C GLU A 121 -4.69 4.48 8.07
N MET A 122 -5.80 4.15 8.76
CA MET A 122 -6.62 5.17 9.41
C MET A 122 -5.83 5.99 10.44
N LEU A 123 -4.98 5.33 11.24
CA LEU A 123 -4.10 6.03 12.18
C LEU A 123 -3.08 6.94 11.47
N SER A 124 -2.54 6.48 10.33
CA SER A 124 -1.64 7.27 9.49
C SER A 124 -2.33 8.51 8.91
N ILE A 125 -3.54 8.35 8.37
CA ILE A 125 -4.41 9.43 7.87
C ILE A 125 -4.66 10.46 8.96
N MET A 126 -5.03 10.03 10.17
CA MET A 126 -5.24 10.94 11.31
C MET A 126 -3.98 11.75 11.63
N GLY A 127 -2.80 11.13 11.53
CA GLY A 127 -1.51 11.81 11.68
C GLY A 127 -1.28 12.88 10.62
N HIS A 128 -1.61 12.59 9.35
CA HIS A 128 -1.53 13.57 8.26
C HIS A 128 -2.55 14.71 8.42
N LEU A 129 -3.81 14.40 8.77
CA LEU A 129 -4.85 15.41 9.00
C LEU A 129 -4.49 16.36 10.16
N ARG A 130 -3.90 15.83 11.24
CA ARG A 130 -3.38 16.68 12.32
C ARG A 130 -2.29 17.63 11.84
N ALA A 131 -1.37 17.15 11.01
CA ALA A 131 -0.29 17.97 10.47
C ALA A 131 -0.83 19.08 9.53
N LEU A 132 -1.96 18.84 8.88
CA LEU A 132 -2.65 19.80 8.01
C LEU A 132 -3.58 20.76 8.77
N GLY A 133 -3.64 20.68 10.12
CA GLY A 133 -4.39 21.61 10.96
C GLY A 133 -5.83 21.20 11.27
N CYS A 134 -6.23 19.95 10.99
CA CYS A 134 -7.55 19.46 11.39
C CYS A 134 -7.63 19.33 12.93
N PRO A 135 -8.64 19.91 13.61
CA PRO A 135 -8.79 19.84 15.06
C PRO A 135 -9.19 18.42 15.49
N LEU A 136 -8.21 17.57 15.77
CA LEU A 136 -8.42 16.22 16.30
C LEU A 136 -8.43 16.22 17.84
N PRO A 137 -9.26 15.36 18.48
CA PRO A 137 -9.30 15.23 19.94
C PRO A 137 -7.91 14.87 20.49
N GLN A 138 -7.34 15.76 21.30
CA GLN A 138 -5.95 15.63 21.77
C GLN A 138 -5.69 14.34 22.56
N ALA A 139 -6.71 13.79 23.20
CA ALA A 139 -6.62 12.55 23.96
C ALA A 139 -6.22 11.35 23.08
N ILE A 140 -6.85 11.19 21.91
CA ILE A 140 -6.57 10.07 21.00
C ILE A 140 -5.16 10.20 20.42
N VAL A 141 -4.82 11.42 20.03
CA VAL A 141 -3.53 11.74 19.43
C VAL A 141 -2.36 11.51 20.40
N LYS A 142 -2.52 11.90 21.67
CA LYS A 142 -1.50 11.70 22.70
C LYS A 142 -1.24 10.20 22.92
N ARG A 143 -2.31 9.40 23.09
CA ARG A 143 -2.19 7.95 23.28
C ARG A 143 -1.58 7.23 22.09
N LEU A 144 -1.90 7.65 20.87
CA LEU A 144 -1.29 7.09 19.65
C LEU A 144 0.18 7.46 19.49
N THR A 145 0.55 8.69 19.87
CA THR A 145 1.96 9.13 19.87
C THR A 145 2.76 8.33 20.89
N ASP A 146 2.24 8.17 22.10
CA ASP A 146 2.86 7.37 23.16
C ASP A 146 3.02 5.90 22.74
N TYR A 147 2.02 5.30 22.08
CA TYR A 147 2.10 3.93 21.59
C TYR A 147 3.15 3.77 20.47
N ARG A 148 3.19 4.69 19.51
CA ARG A 148 4.20 4.70 18.44
C ARG A 148 5.61 4.84 18.99
N ASP A 149 5.81 5.75 19.94
CA ASP A 149 7.12 6.06 20.48
C ASP A 149 7.60 4.98 21.47
N GLY A 150 6.67 4.24 22.11
CA GLY A 150 6.97 3.03 22.89
C GLY A 150 7.44 1.84 22.04
N VAL A 151 6.93 1.68 20.82
CA VAL A 151 7.36 0.62 19.89
C VAL A 151 8.68 0.99 19.16
N ALA A 152 8.96 2.29 18.99
CA ALA A 152 10.19 2.77 18.37
C ALA A 152 11.44 2.70 19.27
N PHE A 153 11.32 2.24 20.52
CA PHE A 153 12.41 2.22 21.49
C PHE A 153 13.39 1.03 21.34
N THR A 154 13.22 0.15 20.35
CA THR A 154 14.19 -0.92 20.08
C THR A 154 15.39 -0.49 19.23
N CYS A 155 15.43 0.74 18.72
CA CYS A 155 16.56 1.23 17.90
C CYS A 155 16.82 2.75 18.06
N ARG A 156 16.98 3.24 19.28
CA ARG A 156 17.87 4.40 19.49
C ARG A 156 19.10 3.92 20.26
N PRO A 157 20.32 4.01 19.70
CA PRO A 157 21.49 3.96 20.55
C PRO A 157 21.34 5.09 21.56
N SER A 158 21.48 4.73 22.84
CA SER A 158 21.68 5.68 23.94
C SER A 158 22.65 6.74 23.44
N LYS A 159 22.17 7.98 23.34
CA LYS A 159 23.04 9.11 23.10
C LYS A 159 23.83 9.24 24.40
N GLU A 160 24.99 8.60 24.41
CA GLU A 160 25.95 8.63 25.49
C GLU A 160 26.14 10.08 25.94
N ARG A 161 25.81 10.31 27.21
CA ARG A 161 26.05 11.55 27.93
C ARG A 161 27.51 11.93 27.73
N ARG A 162 27.76 12.98 26.95
CA ARG A 162 29.00 13.72 27.02
C ARG A 162 28.77 14.87 27.97
N ASP A 163 28.96 14.58 29.25
CA ASP A 163 28.90 15.56 30.31
C ASP A 163 30.10 15.25 31.23
N GLY A 164 31.13 16.12 31.17
CA GLY A 164 32.11 16.37 32.23
C GLY A 164 33.19 15.34 32.47
#